data_AF-A0A380CP51-F1
#
_entry.id   AF-A0A380CP51-F1
#
_cell.length_a   1.000
_cell.length_b   1.000
_cell.length_c   1.000
_cell.angle_alpha   90.00
_cell.angle_beta   90.00
_cell.angle_gamma   90.00
#
_symmetry.space_group_name_H-M   'P 1'
#
loop_
_entity.id
_entity.type
_entity.pdbx_description
1 polymer ?
#
loop_
_entity_poly.entity_id
_entity_poly.type
_entity_poly.pdbx_seq_one_letter_code
_entity_poly.pdbx_strand_id
1 'polypeptide(L)'
;MSLSNLLTFFPAILYALLFAIQYFLSKTGNKIIGSIVPLLFIVVLVVLYMTGKLGLNIWGTLIFGVIGLLFLLGQWDSAQKDNKKKKQRELDKMIGKDLK
;
A
#
# COMPACT_ATOMS: atom_id res chain seq x y z
N MET A 1 -11.55 17.51 25.91
CA MET A 1 -10.30 17.09 25.23
C MET A 1 -9.59 18.37 24.81
N SER A 2 -8.42 18.68 25.40
CA SER A 2 -7.70 19.93 25.09
C SER A 2 -7.16 19.89 23.66
N LEU A 3 -7.03 21.07 23.03
CA LEU A 3 -6.46 21.22 21.69
C LEU A 3 -5.07 20.56 21.57
N SER A 4 -4.32 20.50 22.68
CA SER A 4 -3.04 19.79 22.77
C SER A 4 -3.14 18.28 22.54
N ASN A 5 -4.21 17.62 22.98
CA ASN A 5 -4.38 16.18 22.77
C ASN A 5 -4.67 15.86 21.30
N LEU A 6 -5.42 16.74 20.61
CA LEU A 6 -5.72 16.57 19.19
C LEU A 6 -4.44 16.68 18.34
N LEU A 7 -3.55 17.62 18.65
CA LEU A 7 -2.26 17.79 17.98
C LEU A 7 -1.31 16.59 18.21
N THR A 8 -1.36 15.94 19.37
CA THR A 8 -0.56 14.75 19.68
C THR A 8 -0.98 13.52 18.86
N PHE A 9 -2.28 13.34 18.61
CA PHE A 9 -2.80 12.21 17.81
C PHE A 9 -2.89 12.51 16.31
N PHE A 10 -2.72 13.77 15.91
CA PHE A 10 -2.77 14.20 14.52
C PHE A 10 -1.87 13.36 13.58
N PRO A 11 -0.62 13.01 13.95
CA PRO A 11 0.22 12.16 13.11
C PRO A 11 -0.32 10.73 12.97
N ALA A 12 -0.88 10.17 14.05
CA ALA A 12 -1.44 8.81 14.04
C ALA A 12 -2.69 8.71 13.18
N ILE A 13 -3.55 9.74 13.21
CA ILE A 13 -4.75 9.83 12.37
C ILE A 13 -4.35 9.95 10.89
N LEU A 14 -3.32 10.75 10.59
CA LEU A 14 -2.76 10.87 9.24
C LEU A 14 -2.23 9.53 8.71
N TYR A 15 -1.49 8.77 9.53
CA TYR A 15 -1.01 7.44 9.17
C TYR A 15 -2.14 6.44 8.93
N ALA A 16 -3.15 6.41 9.82
CA ALA A 16 -4.30 5.52 9.68
C ALA A 16 -5.10 5.82 8.40
N LEU A 17 -5.29 7.11 8.08
CA LEU A 17 -5.97 7.55 6.86
C LEU A 17 -5.15 7.15 5.62
N LEU A 18 -3.83 7.33 5.66
CA LEU A 18 -2.93 6.92 4.58
C LEU A 18 -3.02 5.40 4.30
N PHE A 19 -3.05 4.58 5.36
CA PHE A 19 -3.22 3.12 5.27
C PHE A 19 -4.61 2.70 4.77
N ALA A 20 -5.67 3.39 5.20
CA ALA A 20 -7.02 3.12 4.72
C ALA A 20 -7.16 3.43 3.23
N ILE A 21 -6.60 4.57 2.79
CA ILE A 21 -6.49 4.98 1.39
C ILE A 21 -5.70 3.91 0.64
N GLN A 22 -4.51 3.55 1.11
CA GLN A 22 -3.67 2.49 0.54
C GLN A 22 -4.42 1.17 0.27
N TYR A 23 -5.17 0.68 1.27
CA TYR A 23 -5.92 -0.57 1.19
C TYR A 23 -7.05 -0.52 0.14
N PHE A 24 -7.81 0.58 0.12
CA PHE A 24 -8.88 0.79 -0.85
C PHE A 24 -8.35 0.94 -2.28
N LEU A 25 -7.21 1.62 -2.42
CA LEU A 25 -6.53 1.86 -3.68
C LEU A 25 -5.95 0.56 -4.28
N SER A 26 -5.47 -0.37 -3.46
CA SER A 26 -5.01 -1.69 -3.93
C SER A 26 -6.16 -2.54 -4.50
N LYS A 27 -7.38 -2.36 -3.97
CA LYS A 27 -8.56 -3.18 -4.31
C LYS A 27 -9.34 -2.68 -5.53
N THR A 28 -9.03 -1.48 -6.03
CA THR A 28 -9.81 -0.83 -7.11
C THR A 28 -9.57 -1.42 -8.50
N GLY A 29 -8.62 -2.36 -8.65
CA GLY A 29 -8.30 -3.00 -9.94
C GLY A 29 -7.49 -2.12 -10.91
N ASN A 30 -7.19 -0.87 -10.54
CA ASN A 30 -6.30 0.01 -11.28
C ASN A 30 -4.85 -0.17 -10.80
N LYS A 31 -3.97 -0.61 -11.68
CA LYS A 31 -2.55 -0.88 -11.38
C LYS A 31 -1.84 0.32 -10.76
N ILE A 32 -2.05 1.52 -11.30
CA ILE A 32 -1.35 2.76 -10.90
C ILE A 32 -1.68 3.15 -9.46
N ILE A 33 -2.94 2.92 -9.09
CA ILE A 33 -3.50 3.29 -7.81
C ILE A 33 -2.88 2.45 -6.68
N GLY A 34 -2.59 1.16 -6.92
CA GLY A 34 -1.88 0.32 -5.94
C GLY A 34 -0.37 0.56 -5.85
N SER A 35 0.26 1.22 -6.84
CA SER A 35 1.71 1.49 -6.84
C SER A 35 2.09 2.74 -6.03
N ILE A 36 1.12 3.59 -5.69
CA ILE A 36 1.32 4.77 -4.80
C ILE A 36 1.87 4.36 -3.42
N VAL A 37 1.57 3.12 -3.04
CA VAL A 37 1.83 2.54 -1.72
C VAL A 37 3.33 2.30 -1.49
N PRO A 38 4.05 1.54 -2.36
CA PRO A 38 5.51 1.48 -2.31
C PRO A 38 6.19 2.85 -2.32
N LEU A 39 5.65 3.81 -3.07
CA LEU A 39 6.23 5.14 -3.17
C LEU A 39 6.13 5.92 -1.85
N LEU A 40 4.95 5.91 -1.21
CA LEU A 40 4.75 6.52 0.10
C LEU A 40 5.61 5.85 1.17
N PHE A 41 5.78 4.53 1.12
CA PHE A 41 6.69 3.82 2.02
C PHE A 41 8.12 4.35 1.92
N ILE A 42 8.65 4.60 0.72
CA ILE A 42 9.99 5.18 0.53
C ILE A 42 10.07 6.57 1.16
N VAL A 43 9.09 7.44 0.90
CA VAL A 43 9.06 8.80 1.46
C VAL A 43 9.07 8.77 2.98
N VAL A 44 8.23 7.94 3.59
CA VAL A 44 8.18 7.76 5.05
C VAL A 44 9.50 7.25 5.60
N LEU A 45 10.09 6.23 4.95
CA LEU A 45 11.34 5.64 5.39
C LEU A 45 12.48 6.68 5.37
N VAL A 46 12.56 7.49 4.32
CA VAL A 46 13.55 8.58 4.19
C VAL A 46 13.35 9.63 5.29
N VAL A 47 12.11 10.08 5.52
CA VAL A 47 11.81 11.08 6.56
C VAL A 47 12.16 10.54 7.96
N LEU A 48 11.80 9.30 8.27
CA LEU A 48 12.12 8.68 9.56
C LEU A 48 13.63 8.51 9.75
N TYR A 49 14.36 8.17 8.69
CA TYR A 49 15.82 8.09 8.71
C TYR A 49 16.45 9.47 8.96
N MET A 50 16.06 10.49 8.18
CA MET A 50 16.61 11.85 8.30
C MET A 50 16.31 12.50 9.66
N THR A 51 15.15 12.20 10.25
CA THR A 51 14.77 12.74 11.57
C THR A 51 15.38 11.95 12.74
N GLY A 52 16.17 10.92 12.48
CA GLY A 52 16.73 10.02 13.50
C GLY A 52 15.70 9.14 14.20
N LYS A 53 14.41 9.27 13.86
CA LYS A 53 13.30 8.53 14.49
C LYS A 53 13.26 7.06 14.10
N LEU A 54 13.91 6.68 13.00
CA LEU A 54 13.99 5.29 12.56
C LEU A 54 14.89 4.44 13.46
N GLY A 55 15.89 5.06 14.13
CA GLY A 55 16.81 4.37 15.04
C GLY A 55 17.74 3.34 14.38
N LEU A 56 17.73 3.23 13.05
CA LEU A 56 18.59 2.34 12.28
C LEU A 56 19.76 3.12 11.66
N ASN A 57 20.91 2.46 11.53
CA ASN A 57 22.00 2.96 10.70
C ASN A 57 21.65 2.79 9.21
N ILE A 58 22.44 3.40 8.31
CA ILE A 58 22.15 3.40 6.87
C ILE A 58 21.97 1.99 6.30
N TRP A 59 22.79 1.02 6.73
CA TRP A 59 22.71 -0.36 6.27
C TRP A 59 21.43 -1.06 6.73
N GLY A 60 21.06 -0.89 8.00
CA GLY A 60 19.81 -1.39 8.55
C GLY A 60 18.59 -0.78 7.87
N THR A 61 18.63 0.53 7.59
CA THR A 61 17.57 1.23 6.85
C THR A 61 17.42 0.69 5.43
N LEU A 62 18.52 0.44 4.71
CA LEU A 62 18.48 -0.12 3.36
C LEU A 62 17.90 -1.53 3.35
N ILE A 63 18.36 -2.41 4.24
CA ILE A 63 17.85 -3.79 4.35
C ILE A 63 16.35 -3.77 4.68
N PHE A 64 15.95 -2.97 5.68
CA PHE A 64 14.55 -2.82 6.05
C PHE A 64 13.69 -2.29 4.89
N GLY A 65 14.21 -1.29 4.17
CA GLY A 65 13.56 -0.71 2.99
C GLY A 65 13.35 -1.74 1.88
N VAL A 66 14.38 -2.53 1.54
CA VAL A 66 14.29 -3.58 0.51
C VAL A 66 13.26 -4.63 0.89
N ILE A 67 13.30 -5.14 2.13
CA ILE A 67 12.35 -6.16 2.59
C ILE A 67 10.91 -5.61 2.55
N GLY A 68 10.70 -4.40 3.07
CA GLY A 68 9.39 -3.75 3.06
C GLY A 68 8.84 -3.53 1.64
N LEU A 69 9.69 -3.07 0.72
CA LEU A 69 9.30 -2.87 -0.68
C LEU A 69 8.97 -4.17 -1.40
N LEU A 70 9.78 -5.21 -1.23
CA LEU A 70 9.52 -6.53 -1.82
C LEU A 70 8.19 -7.09 -1.33
N PHE A 71 7.90 -6.93 -0.04
CA PHE A 71 6.64 -7.36 0.54
C PHE A 71 5.44 -6.60 -0.05
N LEU A 72 5.51 -5.26 -0.10
CA LEU A 72 4.44 -4.42 -0.64
C LEU A 72 4.18 -4.68 -2.12
N LEU A 73 5.25 -4.76 -2.93
CA LEU A 73 5.15 -5.05 -4.36
C LEU A 73 4.65 -6.47 -4.61
N GLY A 74 5.09 -7.45 -3.82
CA GLY A 74 4.62 -8.83 -3.92
C GLY A 74 3.12 -8.96 -3.62
N GLN A 75 2.63 -8.30 -2.57
CA GLN A 75 1.19 -8.26 -2.28
C GLN A 75 0.39 -7.58 -3.39
N TRP A 76 0.89 -6.47 -3.92
CA TRP A 76 0.24 -5.75 -5.00
C TRP A 76 0.15 -6.61 -6.27
N ASP A 77 1.25 -7.24 -6.69
CA ASP A 77 1.27 -8.12 -7.86
C ASP A 77 0.30 -9.29 -7.70
N SER A 78 0.27 -9.91 -6.53
CA SER A 78 -0.69 -10.98 -6.20
C SER A 78 -2.14 -10.50 -6.35
N ALA A 79 -2.49 -9.34 -5.77
CA ALA A 79 -3.83 -8.76 -5.89
C ALA A 79 -4.21 -8.44 -7.34
N GLN A 80 -3.27 -7.95 -8.16
CA GLN A 80 -3.51 -7.68 -9.58
C GLN A 80 -3.78 -8.97 -10.37
N LYS A 81 -3.05 -10.06 -10.07
CA LYS A 81 -3.27 -11.38 -10.66
C LYS A 81 -4.65 -11.92 -10.32
N ASP A 82 -5.07 -11.81 -9.08
CA ASP A 82 -6.40 -12.25 -8.63
C ASP A 82 -7.52 -11.47 -9.31
N ASN A 83 -7.39 -10.14 -9.42
CA ASN A 83 -8.34 -9.31 -10.14
C ASN A 83 -8.45 -9.70 -11.62
N LYS A 84 -7.32 -9.95 -12.28
CA LYS A 84 -7.29 -10.44 -13.67
C LYS A 84 -8.00 -11.78 -13.80
N LYS A 85 -7.73 -12.73 -12.89
CA LYS A 85 -8.36 -14.06 -12.88
C LYS A 85 -9.87 -13.97 -12.65
N LYS A 86 -10.32 -13.07 -11.76
CA LYS A 86 -11.75 -12.81 -11.53
C LYS A 86 -12.41 -12.25 -12.78
N LYS A 87 -11.79 -11.26 -13.43
CA LYS A 87 -12.31 -10.68 -14.68
C LYS A 87 -12.44 -11.72 -15.80
N GLN A 88 -11.44 -12.59 -15.95
CA GLN A 88 -11.47 -13.70 -16.92
C GLN A 88 -12.65 -14.64 -16.65
N ARG A 89 -12.82 -15.08 -15.40
CA ARG A 89 -13.92 -15.96 -15.00
C ARG A 89 -15.30 -15.36 -15.25
N GLU A 90 -15.47 -14.06 -15.01
CA GLU A 90 -16.74 -13.39 -15.30
C GLU A 90 -16.98 -13.30 -16.82
N LEU A 91 -15.94 -13.08 -17.62
CA LEU A 91 -16.04 -13.11 -19.09
C LEU A 91 -16.43 -14.50 -19.62
N ASP A 92 -15.79 -15.56 -19.12
CA ASP A 92 -16.08 -16.94 -19.53
C ASP A 92 -17.53 -17.35 -19.19
N LYS A 93 -18.06 -16.88 -18.06
CA LYS A 93 -19.48 -17.08 -17.69
C LYS A 93 -20.43 -16.34 -18.63
N MET A 94 -20.08 -15.13 -19.07
CA MET A 94 -20.89 -14.38 -20.03
C MET A 94 -20.92 -15.09 -21.38
N ILE A 95 -19.75 -15.49 -21.91
CA ILE A 95 -19.63 -16.24 -23.17
C ILE A 95 -20.42 -17.55 -23.10
N GLY A 96 -20.29 -18.33 -22.02
CA GLY A 96 -21.01 -19.60 -21.87
C GLY A 96 -22.52 -19.47 -21.75
N LYS A 97 -23.04 -18.30 -21.35
CA LYS A 97 -24.48 -18.00 -21.36
C LYS A 97 -24.96 -17.54 -22.74
N ASP A 98 -24.12 -16.82 -23.48
CA ASP A 98 -24.46 -16.27 -24.80
C ASP A 98 -24.42 -17.33 -25.90
N LEU A 99 -23.56 -18.35 -25.75
CA LEU A 99 -23.45 -19.50 -26.66
C LEU A 99 -24.53 -20.58 -26.45
N LYS A 100 -25.44 -20.41 -25.48
CA LYS A 100 -26.49 -21.37 -25.12
C LYS A 100 -27.86 -20.81 -25.46
#